data_AF-A0A9E2XHT1-F1
#
_entry.id   AF-A0A9E2XHT1-F1
#
_cell.length_a   1.000
_cell.length_b   1.000
_cell.length_c   1.000
_cell.angle_alpha   90.00
_cell.angle_beta   90.00
_cell.angle_gamma   90.00
#
_symmetry.space_group_name_H-M   'P 1'
#
loop_
_entity.id
_entity.type
_entity.pdbx_description
1 polymer ?
#
loop_
_entity_poly.entity_id
_entity_poly.type
_entity_poly.pdbx_seq_one_letter_code
_entity_poly.pdbx_strand_id
1 'polypeptide(L)'
;MRKLSYGVVMGVLVAALGTGARAQGDFMKECQVTTSPKTCECIYGQMPADKRAAATEGLQKSNKATQPGGNLLDPSTLTQEQMQGLDAVVVAQANCM
;
A
#
# COMPACT_ATOMS: atom_id res chain seq x y z
N MET A 1 7.68 18.65 -47.94
CA MET A 1 8.19 18.74 -46.55
C MET A 1 7.02 19.09 -45.63
N ARG A 2 6.44 18.11 -44.92
CA ARG A 2 5.34 18.31 -43.96
C ARG A 2 5.94 18.39 -42.55
N LYS A 3 5.89 19.57 -41.93
CA LYS A 3 6.24 19.74 -40.51
C LYS A 3 5.07 19.19 -39.69
N LEU A 4 5.13 17.92 -39.28
CA LEU A 4 4.25 17.41 -38.23
C LEU A 4 4.79 17.90 -36.89
N SER A 5 4.04 18.78 -36.25
CA SER A 5 4.27 19.28 -34.90
C SER A 5 4.26 18.14 -33.89
N TYR A 6 5.44 17.68 -33.48
CA TYR A 6 5.67 16.86 -32.29
C TYR A 6 5.54 17.74 -31.06
N GLY A 7 4.30 18.02 -30.62
CA GLY A 7 4.08 19.05 -29.61
C GLY A 7 2.98 18.78 -28.60
N VAL A 8 2.46 17.55 -28.44
CA VAL A 8 1.45 17.26 -27.40
C VAL A 8 1.48 15.78 -26.97
N VAL A 9 2.58 15.28 -26.39
CA VAL A 9 2.56 13.94 -25.74
C VAL A 9 3.40 13.89 -24.45
N MET A 10 3.73 15.04 -23.85
CA MET A 10 4.58 15.13 -22.65
C MET A 10 3.88 15.76 -21.43
N GLY A 11 2.55 15.69 -21.38
CA GLY A 11 1.75 16.30 -20.29
C GLY A 11 1.15 15.32 -19.27
N VAL A 12 1.07 14.02 -19.58
CA VAL A 12 0.22 13.08 -18.81
C VAL A 12 1.02 12.25 -17.78
N LEU A 13 2.34 12.19 -17.89
CA LEU A 13 3.18 11.35 -17.02
C LEU A 13 3.46 11.96 -15.63
N VAL A 14 3.33 13.28 -15.46
CA VAL A 14 3.71 13.95 -14.20
C VAL A 14 2.64 13.83 -13.11
N ALA A 15 1.37 13.63 -13.47
CA ALA A 15 0.28 13.53 -12.49
C ALA A 15 0.22 12.16 -11.78
N ALA A 16 0.75 11.09 -12.38
CA ALA A 16 0.69 9.74 -11.82
C ALA A 16 1.76 9.46 -10.73
N LEU A 17 2.85 10.23 -10.71
CA LEU A 17 3.96 10.02 -9.75
C LEU A 17 3.63 10.55 -8.35
N GLY A 18 2.80 11.58 -8.25
CA GLY A 18 2.45 12.22 -6.96
C GLY A 18 1.52 11.37 -6.08
N THR A 19 0.70 10.50 -6.68
CA THR A 19 -0.23 9.63 -5.95
C THR A 19 0.45 8.35 -5.45
N GLY A 20 1.36 7.77 -6.24
CA GLY A 20 2.11 6.57 -5.84
C GLY A 20 3.03 6.80 -4.64
N ALA A 21 3.73 7.94 -4.60
CA ALA A 21 4.61 8.29 -3.48
C ALA A 21 3.85 8.47 -2.16
N ARG A 22 2.63 9.04 -2.20
CA ARG A 22 1.76 9.16 -1.03
C ARG A 22 1.25 7.81 -0.55
N ALA A 23 0.74 6.99 -1.47
CA ALA A 23 0.25 5.65 -1.14
C ALA A 23 1.36 4.75 -0.53
N GLN A 24 2.60 4.89 -1.01
CA GLN A 24 3.75 4.23 -0.40
C GLN A 24 4.03 4.78 0.99
N GLY A 25 4.05 6.10 1.17
CA GLY A 25 4.27 6.71 2.48
C GLY A 25 3.26 6.25 3.54
N ASP A 26 1.98 6.20 3.18
CA ASP A 26 0.91 5.76 4.09
C ASP A 26 1.04 4.27 4.44
N PHE A 27 1.34 3.42 3.44
CA PHE A 27 1.61 2.00 3.69
C PHE A 27 2.82 1.81 4.61
N MET A 28 3.92 2.50 4.31
CA MET A 28 5.17 2.41 5.05
C MET A 28 4.98 2.84 6.50
N LYS A 29 4.19 3.87 6.76
CA LYS A 29 3.85 4.31 8.12
C LYS A 29 3.17 3.22 8.94
N GLU A 30 2.19 2.53 8.34
CA GLU A 30 1.42 1.50 9.06
C GLU A 30 2.18 0.17 9.15
N CYS A 31 2.88 -0.25 8.10
CA CYS A 31 3.67 -1.49 8.10
C CYS A 31 4.82 -1.43 9.13
N GLN A 32 5.47 -0.27 9.28
CA GLN A 32 6.60 -0.10 10.18
C GLN A 32 6.25 -0.17 11.68
N VAL A 33 4.96 -0.20 12.04
CA VAL A 33 4.53 -0.37 13.44
C VAL A 33 5.00 -1.71 14.00
N THR A 34 5.04 -2.77 13.17
CA THR A 34 5.36 -4.13 13.60
C THR A 34 6.55 -4.74 12.87
N THR A 35 6.95 -4.14 11.75
CA THR A 35 7.90 -4.74 10.79
C THR A 35 9.03 -3.75 10.47
N SER A 36 10.22 -4.26 10.09
CA SER A 36 11.35 -3.40 9.75
C SER A 36 11.10 -2.57 8.48
N PRO A 37 11.68 -1.36 8.33
CA PRO A 37 11.50 -0.54 7.13
C PRO A 37 11.88 -1.29 5.84
N LYS A 38 13.00 -2.02 5.84
CA LYS A 38 13.47 -2.78 4.68
C LYS A 38 12.49 -3.88 4.26
N THR A 39 11.90 -4.58 5.24
CA THR A 39 10.88 -5.60 4.97
C THR A 39 9.61 -4.96 4.42
N CYS A 40 9.19 -3.81 4.95
CA CYS A 40 8.02 -3.07 4.45
C CYS A 40 8.21 -2.57 3.01
N GLU A 41 9.41 -2.11 2.63
CA GLU A 41 9.72 -1.73 1.25
C GLU A 41 9.61 -2.94 0.30
N CYS A 42 10.13 -4.09 0.72
CA CYS A 42 10.00 -5.34 -0.04
C CYS A 42 8.53 -5.76 -0.21
N ILE A 43 7.76 -5.74 0.87
CA ILE A 43 6.33 -6.08 0.85
C ILE A 43 5.57 -5.16 -0.11
N TYR A 44 5.76 -3.85 0.01
CA TYR A 44 5.11 -2.88 -0.85
C TYR A 44 5.44 -3.10 -2.34
N GLY A 45 6.69 -3.46 -2.64
CA GLY A 45 7.15 -3.77 -3.99
C GLY A 45 6.53 -5.05 -4.57
N GLN A 46 6.29 -6.06 -3.74
CA GLN A 46 5.69 -7.35 -4.13
C GLN A 46 4.17 -7.29 -4.29
N MET A 47 3.51 -6.34 -3.62
CA MET A 47 2.05 -6.27 -3.62
C MET A 47 1.46 -5.72 -4.93
N PRO A 48 0.33 -6.29 -5.39
CA PRO A 48 -0.46 -5.73 -6.49
C PRO A 48 -0.89 -4.30 -6.19
N ALA A 49 -0.80 -3.41 -7.18
CA ALA A 49 -1.08 -1.98 -6.98
C ALA A 49 -2.52 -1.71 -6.50
N ASP A 50 -3.48 -2.50 -6.98
CA ASP A 50 -4.91 -2.42 -6.61
C ASP A 50 -5.19 -2.86 -5.16
N LYS A 51 -4.28 -3.62 -4.55
CA LYS A 51 -4.42 -4.11 -3.16
C LYS A 51 -3.77 -3.20 -2.12
N ARG A 52 -2.90 -2.28 -2.54
CA ARG A 52 -2.09 -1.44 -1.63
C ARG A 52 -2.93 -0.54 -0.73
N ALA A 53 -3.97 0.10 -1.26
CA ALA A 53 -4.85 0.96 -0.46
C ALA A 53 -5.59 0.17 0.62
N ALA A 54 -6.23 -0.95 0.24
CA ALA A 54 -6.95 -1.81 1.17
C ALA A 54 -6.04 -2.45 2.22
N ALA A 55 -4.81 -2.79 1.84
CA ALA A 55 -3.79 -3.27 2.77
C ALA A 55 -3.39 -2.20 3.79
N THR A 56 -3.20 -0.95 3.37
CA THR A 56 -2.91 0.17 4.29
C THR A 56 -4.04 0.36 5.30
N GLU A 57 -5.29 0.34 4.87
CA GLU A 57 -6.45 0.43 5.78
C GLU A 57 -6.54 -0.77 6.74
N GLY A 58 -6.32 -1.98 6.22
CA GLY A 58 -6.28 -3.20 7.03
C GLY A 58 -5.17 -3.17 8.07
N LEU A 59 -3.97 -2.73 7.69
CA LEU A 59 -2.83 -2.54 8.60
C LEU A 59 -3.14 -1.47 9.64
N GLN A 60 -3.72 -0.34 9.25
CA GLN A 60 -4.12 0.71 10.18
C GLN A 60 -5.09 0.19 11.25
N LYS A 61 -6.06 -0.63 10.84
CA LYS A 61 -7.01 -1.24 11.78
C LYS A 61 -6.34 -2.28 12.68
N SER A 62 -5.45 -3.09 12.11
CA SER A 62 -4.64 -4.07 12.85
C SER A 62 -3.76 -3.39 13.90
N ASN A 63 -3.10 -2.30 13.54
CA ASN A 63 -2.25 -1.51 14.43
C ASN A 63 -3.04 -0.84 15.57
N LYS A 64 -4.27 -0.39 15.30
CA LYS A 64 -5.16 0.12 16.36
C LYS A 64 -5.52 -0.96 17.37
N ALA A 65 -5.67 -2.21 16.94
CA ALA A 65 -5.94 -3.33 17.84
C ALA A 65 -4.74 -3.70 18.72
N THR A 66 -3.51 -3.42 18.27
CA THR A 66 -2.28 -3.70 19.03
C THR A 66 -1.88 -2.59 20.02
N GLN A 67 -2.60 -1.46 20.06
CA GLN A 67 -2.31 -0.37 20.99
C GLN A 67 -2.69 -0.73 22.44
N PRO A 68 -2.05 -0.14 23.46
CA PRO A 68 -2.43 -0.37 24.86
C PRO A 68 -3.88 0.04 25.11
N GLY A 69 -4.72 -0.91 25.53
CA GLY A 69 -6.17 -0.69 25.68
C GLY A 69 -6.97 -0.82 24.37
N GLY A 70 -6.33 -1.20 23.27
CA GLY A 70 -7.00 -1.58 22.02
C GLY A 70 -7.75 -2.90 22.17
N ASN A 71 -8.91 -3.00 21.52
CA ASN A 71 -9.62 -4.27 21.41
C ASN A 71 -8.93 -5.14 20.35
N LEU A 72 -8.93 -6.46 20.58
CA LEU A 72 -8.49 -7.44 19.58
C LEU A 72 -9.19 -7.15 18.25
N LEU A 73 -8.44 -7.24 17.14
CA LEU A 73 -8.98 -6.98 15.81
C LEU A 73 -10.15 -7.92 15.56
N ASP A 74 -11.37 -7.37 15.42
CA ASP A 74 -12.54 -8.15 15.06
C ASP A 74 -12.59 -8.30 13.54
N PRO A 75 -12.40 -9.51 12.99
CA PRO A 75 -12.37 -9.74 11.55
C PRO A 75 -13.70 -9.47 10.86
N SER A 76 -14.82 -9.53 11.58
CA SER A 76 -16.16 -9.19 11.08
C SER A 76 -16.31 -7.69 10.81
N THR A 77 -15.43 -6.86 11.37
CA THR A 77 -15.41 -5.43 11.09
C THR A 77 -14.57 -5.08 9.85
N LEU A 78 -13.80 -6.02 9.30
CA LEU A 78 -13.03 -5.79 8.08
C LEU A 78 -13.93 -5.97 6.86
N THR A 79 -13.78 -5.09 5.88
CA THR A 79 -14.39 -5.32 4.57
C THR A 79 -13.68 -6.47 3.85
N GLN A 80 -14.32 -7.08 2.86
CA GLN A 80 -13.70 -8.12 2.05
C GLN A 80 -12.42 -7.61 1.36
N GLU A 81 -12.41 -6.36 0.91
CA GLU A 81 -11.24 -5.74 0.30
C GLU A 81 -10.10 -5.58 1.31
N GLN A 82 -10.38 -5.17 2.55
CA GLN A 82 -9.37 -5.05 3.61
C GLN A 82 -8.78 -6.41 3.98
N MET A 83 -9.61 -7.47 4.02
CA MET A 83 -9.12 -8.83 4.23
C MET A 83 -8.19 -9.28 3.09
N GLN A 84 -8.57 -9.02 1.83
CA GLN A 84 -7.70 -9.32 0.67
C GLN A 84 -6.41 -8.49 0.66
N GLY A 85 -6.47 -7.24 1.12
CA GLY A 85 -5.29 -6.40 1.29
C GLY A 85 -4.33 -6.95 2.34
N LEU A 86 -4.85 -7.37 3.50
CA LEU A 86 -4.06 -8.01 4.56
C LEU A 86 -3.49 -9.36 4.12
N ASP A 87 -4.25 -10.17 3.38
CA ASP A 87 -3.77 -11.42 2.79
C ASP A 87 -2.58 -11.17 1.83
N ALA A 88 -2.70 -10.15 0.97
CA ALA A 88 -1.60 -9.76 0.09
C ALA A 88 -0.34 -9.33 0.86
N VAL A 89 -0.49 -8.68 2.02
CA VAL A 89 0.64 -8.35 2.90
C VAL A 89 1.29 -9.61 3.45
N VAL A 90 0.50 -10.59 3.93
CA VAL A 90 1.03 -11.85 4.48
C VAL A 90 1.76 -12.66 3.41
N VAL A 91 1.16 -12.78 2.22
CA VAL A 91 1.79 -13.46 1.08
C VAL A 91 3.09 -12.78 0.67
N ALA A 92 3.11 -11.45 0.60
CA ALA A 92 4.32 -10.69 0.28
C ALA A 92 5.37 -10.80 1.40
N GLN A 93 4.95 -10.82 2.66
CA GLN A 93 5.84 -10.93 3.82
C GLN A 93 6.62 -12.25 3.78
N ALA A 94 5.98 -13.36 3.37
CA ALA A 94 6.65 -14.66 3.22
C ALA A 94 7.83 -14.63 2.23
N ASN A 95 7.82 -13.70 1.25
CA ASN A 95 8.91 -13.52 0.29
C ASN A 95 9.95 -12.48 0.72
N CYS A 96 9.73 -11.81 1.85
CA CYS A 96 10.50 -10.64 2.30
C CYS A 96 11.18 -10.83 3.68
N MET A 97 11.04 -12.01 4.29
CA MET A 97 11.80 -12.46 5.46
C MET A 97 13.06 -13.21 5.02
#